data_AF-A0A7J6TN69-F1
#
_entry.id   AF-A0A7J6TN69-F1
#
_cell.length_a   1.000
_cell.length_b   1.000
_cell.length_c   1.000
_cell.angle_alpha   90.00
_cell.angle_beta   90.00
_cell.angle_gamma   90.00
#
_symmetry.space_group_name_H-M   'P 1'
#
loop_
_entity.id
_entity.type
_entity.pdbx_description
1 polymer ?
#
loop_
_entity_poly.entity_id
_entity_poly.type
_entity_poly.pdbx_seq_one_letter_code
_entity_poly.pdbx_strand_id
1 'polypeptide(L)'
;MRDPPELKPMVFERPPERQLRWDCEGNPYMSGNRTAPKRIVDLLLFAYEFDILELRLYELDPVVDVFVILETTRALKKWEKPLMLGSVINSPRFRRFRHKIMYSVFDDVTHGRYQGFKSKKEGK
;
A
#
# COMPACT_ATOMS: atom_id res chain seq x y z
N MET A 1 -25.81 -10.10 -6.06
CA MET A 1 -24.45 -9.55 -6.30
C MET A 1 -24.32 -8.29 -5.48
N ARG A 2 -23.28 -8.15 -4.65
CA ARG A 2 -22.95 -6.86 -4.04
C ARG A 2 -21.86 -6.25 -4.91
N ASP A 3 -22.13 -5.09 -5.49
CA ASP A 3 -21.12 -4.32 -6.21
C ASP A 3 -19.90 -4.12 -5.30
N PRO A 4 -18.67 -4.16 -5.84
CA PRO A 4 -17.50 -3.77 -5.08
C PRO A 4 -17.77 -2.37 -4.50
N PRO A 5 -17.49 -2.14 -3.21
CA PRO A 5 -17.73 -0.84 -2.62
C PRO A 5 -17.01 0.20 -3.47
N GLU A 6 -17.77 1.20 -3.92
CA GLU A 6 -17.24 2.31 -4.69
C GLU A 6 -16.08 2.92 -3.90
N LEU A 7 -14.88 2.87 -4.46
CA LEU A 7 -13.70 3.41 -3.82
C LEU A 7 -13.89 4.92 -3.73
N LYS A 8 -14.28 5.40 -2.55
CA LYS A 8 -14.32 6.84 -2.29
C LYS A 8 -12.97 7.42 -2.69
N PRO A 9 -12.92 8.49 -3.49
CA PRO A 9 -11.66 9.15 -3.81
C PRO A 9 -11.03 9.56 -2.48
N MET A 10 -9.92 8.92 -2.13
CA MET A 10 -9.24 9.23 -0.89
C MET A 10 -8.64 10.62 -1.03
N VAL A 11 -9.21 11.57 -0.29
CA VAL A 11 -8.70 12.94 -0.17
C VAL A 11 -7.56 12.89 0.82
N PHE A 12 -6.32 13.00 0.32
CA PHE A 12 -5.12 13.02 1.15
C PHE A 12 -4.52 14.41 1.14
N GLU A 13 -4.50 15.03 2.31
CA GLU A 13 -3.71 16.22 2.56
C GLU A 13 -2.29 15.77 2.88
N ARG A 14 -1.30 16.28 2.13
CA ARG A 14 0.10 16.00 2.44
C ARG A 14 0.40 16.60 3.81
N PRO A 15 1.03 15.85 4.74
CA PRO A 15 1.57 16.44 5.95
C PRO A 15 2.50 17.61 5.60
N PRO A 16 2.51 18.71 6.37
CA PRO A 16 3.44 19.81 6.13
C PRO A 16 4.86 19.26 6.02
N GLU A 17 5.55 19.72 4.98
CA GLU A 17 6.81 19.20 4.46
C GLU A 17 7.83 18.98 5.59
N ARG A 18 8.08 17.73 5.96
CA ARG A 18 9.29 17.42 6.72
C ARG A 18 10.46 17.64 5.79
N GLN A 19 11.27 18.61 6.18
CA GLN A 19 12.38 19.25 5.50
C GLN A 19 13.51 18.29 5.11
N LEU A 20 13.21 17.27 4.31
CA LEU A 20 14.20 16.39 3.71
C LEU A 20 14.62 17.03 2.39
N ARG A 21 15.62 17.93 2.43
CA ARG A 21 16.30 18.38 1.20
C ARG A 21 17.21 17.26 0.73
N TRP A 22 16.71 16.46 -0.22
CA TRP A 22 17.54 15.49 -0.92
C TRP A 22 18.31 16.21 -2.03
N ASP A 23 19.63 16.07 -2.01
CA ASP A 23 20.45 16.51 -3.13
C ASP A 23 20.24 15.54 -4.29
N CYS A 24 19.50 16.01 -5.29
CA CYS A 24 19.25 15.24 -6.51
C CYS A 24 20.28 15.55 -7.60
N GLU A 25 21.25 16.42 -7.34
CA GLU A 25 22.29 16.80 -8.30
C GLU A 25 23.47 15.80 -8.24
N GLY A 26 24.04 15.45 -9.39
CA GLY A 26 25.24 14.59 -9.45
C GLY A 26 25.01 13.07 -9.46
N ASN A 27 23.77 12.58 -9.40
CA ASN A 27 23.47 11.14 -9.54
C ASN A 27 22.90 10.83 -10.95
N PRO A 28 23.54 9.95 -11.76
CA PRO A 28 23.08 9.65 -13.12
C PRO A 28 21.71 8.94 -13.18
N TYR A 29 21.22 8.42 -12.06
CA TYR A 29 19.92 7.72 -11.95
C TYR A 29 18.81 8.61 -11.39
N MET A 30 19.13 9.76 -10.80
CA MET A 30 18.14 10.71 -10.29
C MET A 30 18.03 11.88 -11.26
N SER A 31 16.84 12.07 -11.83
CA SER A 31 16.58 13.08 -12.88
C SER A 31 16.43 14.52 -12.34
N GLY A 32 17.00 14.82 -11.17
CA GLY A 32 16.89 16.12 -10.51
C GLY A 32 15.53 16.38 -9.85
N ASN A 33 15.30 17.65 -9.51
CA ASN A 33 14.08 18.10 -8.83
C ASN A 33 12.86 18.07 -9.77
N ARG A 34 11.71 17.60 -9.26
CA ARG A 34 10.44 17.63 -10.01
C ARG A 34 9.80 19.01 -9.93
N THR A 35 9.16 19.45 -11.01
CA THR A 35 8.39 20.72 -11.06
C THR A 35 7.19 20.74 -10.12
N ALA A 36 6.60 19.57 -9.87
CA ALA A 36 5.55 19.36 -8.89
C ALA A 36 5.77 18.04 -8.16
N PRO A 37 5.50 18.01 -6.85
CA PRO A 37 5.63 16.80 -6.05
C PRO A 37 4.61 15.74 -6.48
N LYS A 38 5.03 14.48 -6.51
CA LYS A 38 4.20 13.32 -6.89
C LYS A 38 3.75 12.55 -5.65
N ARG A 39 2.65 11.82 -5.79
CA ARG A 39 2.18 10.93 -4.72
C ARG A 39 3.04 9.68 -4.65
N ILE A 40 3.38 9.26 -3.44
CA ILE A 40 4.13 8.04 -3.15
C ILE A 40 3.18 7.04 -2.49
N VAL A 41 3.04 5.88 -3.13
CA VAL A 41 2.23 4.77 -2.64
C VAL A 41 3.17 3.61 -2.33
N ASP A 42 3.11 3.13 -1.09
CA ASP A 42 3.80 1.92 -0.68
C ASP A 42 2.84 0.73 -0.73
N LEU A 43 3.12 -0.24 -1.59
CA LEU A 43 2.32 -1.45 -1.74
C LEU A 43 3.08 -2.61 -1.09
N LEU A 44 2.45 -3.26 -0.13
CA LEU A 44 3.04 -4.42 0.54
C LEU A 44 2.04 -5.56 0.72
N LEU A 45 2.60 -6.77 0.68
CA LEU A 45 1.90 -7.99 1.04
C LEU A 45 2.16 -8.27 2.52
N PHE A 46 1.09 -8.48 3.28
CA PHE A 46 1.18 -8.81 4.69
C PHE A 46 0.92 -10.31 4.91
N ALA A 47 1.81 -10.94 5.69
CA ALA A 47 1.61 -12.30 6.18
C ALA A 47 1.34 -12.30 7.69
N TYR A 48 2.36 -12.07 8.51
CA TYR A 48 2.28 -12.13 9.98
C TYR A 48 3.26 -11.20 10.72
N GLU A 49 4.11 -10.47 10.01
CA GLU A 49 5.22 -9.70 10.55
C GLU A 49 4.75 -8.33 11.06
N PHE A 50 3.97 -8.33 12.14
CA PHE A 50 3.40 -7.10 12.71
C PHE A 50 4.45 -6.07 13.11
N ASP A 51 5.56 -6.52 13.71
CA ASP A 51 6.63 -5.62 14.17
C ASP A 51 7.35 -4.96 12.98
N ILE A 52 7.53 -5.71 11.88
CA ILE A 52 8.12 -5.18 10.65
C ILE A 52 7.16 -4.22 9.96
N LEU A 53 5.86 -4.54 9.94
CA LEU A 53 4.85 -3.62 9.41
C LEU A 53 4.86 -2.31 10.21
N GLU A 54 4.86 -2.39 11.54
CA GLU A 54 4.88 -1.21 12.40
C GLU A 54 6.16 -0.38 12.19
N LEU A 55 7.33 -1.02 12.18
CA LEU A 55 8.60 -0.35 11.91
C LEU A 55 8.57 0.38 10.56
N ARG A 56 8.13 -0.33 9.50
CA ARG A 56 8.00 0.23 8.15
C ARG A 56 7.07 1.43 8.11
N LEU A 57 5.93 1.37 8.80
CA LEU A 57 4.99 2.49 8.91
C LEU A 57 5.66 3.68 9.61
N TYR A 58 6.39 3.47 10.71
CA TYR A 58 7.11 4.56 11.40
C TYR A 58 8.19 5.21 10.53
N GLU A 59 8.99 4.41 9.83
CA GLU A 59 10.07 4.89 8.96
C GLU A 59 9.53 5.68 7.77
N LEU A 60 8.44 5.19 7.16
CA LEU A 60 7.93 5.73 5.90
C LEU A 60 6.79 6.74 6.07
N ASP A 61 6.17 6.86 7.26
CA ASP A 61 5.13 7.85 7.59
C ASP A 61 5.46 9.28 7.11
N PRO A 62 6.72 9.77 7.16
CA PRO A 62 7.04 11.13 6.70
C PRO A 62 6.97 11.32 5.18
N VAL A 63 7.18 10.26 4.39
CA VAL A 63 7.41 10.35 2.93
C VAL A 63 6.36 9.64 2.09
N VAL A 64 5.63 8.68 2.66
CA VAL A 64 4.57 7.95 1.99
C VAL A 64 3.23 8.66 2.20
N ASP A 65 2.48 8.84 1.12
CA ASP A 65 1.12 9.38 1.17
C ASP A 65 0.11 8.27 1.53
N VAL A 66 0.31 7.05 1.01
CA VAL A 66 -0.60 5.91 1.20
C VAL A 66 0.14 4.59 1.35
N PHE A 67 -0.23 3.81 2.36
CA PHE A 67 0.16 2.42 2.52
C PHE A 67 -0.97 1.50 2.05
N VAL A 68 -0.76 0.77 0.96
CA VAL A 68 -1.67 -0.27 0.51
C VAL A 68 -1.19 -1.60 1.05
N ILE A 69 -1.94 -2.14 2.01
CA ILE A 69 -1.59 -3.40 2.66
C ILE A 69 -2.55 -4.47 2.17
N LEU A 70 -2.01 -5.43 1.43
CA LEU A 70 -2.76 -6.56 0.93
C LEU A 70 -2.51 -7.79 1.80
N GLU A 71 -3.55 -8.42 2.31
CA GLU A 71 -3.44 -9.69 3.03
C GLU A 71 -4.20 -10.79 2.26
N THR A 72 -3.58 -11.95 2.10
CA THR A 72 -4.17 -13.07 1.35
C THR A 72 -4.78 -14.12 2.28
N THR A 73 -5.86 -14.81 1.87
CA THR A 73 -6.39 -15.97 2.63
C THR A 73 -5.61 -17.27 2.37
N ARG A 74 -4.63 -17.22 1.46
CA ARG A 74 -3.81 -18.36 1.05
C ARG A 74 -2.33 -18.04 1.27
N ALA A 75 -1.62 -18.97 1.91
CA ALA A 75 -0.17 -18.93 1.99
C ALA A 75 0.46 -19.29 0.63
N LEU A 76 1.77 -19.05 0.47
CA LEU A 76 2.50 -19.39 -0.75
C LEU A 76 2.39 -20.88 -1.14
N LYS A 77 2.29 -21.76 -0.14
CA LYS A 77 2.06 -23.21 -0.33
C LYS A 77 0.59 -23.59 -0.58
N LYS A 78 -0.29 -22.62 -0.82
CA LYS A 78 -1.76 -22.75 -1.05
C LYS A 78 -2.59 -23.23 0.13
N TRP A 79 -2.00 -23.30 1.32
CA TRP A 79 -2.73 -23.65 2.53
C TRP A 79 -3.49 -22.42 3.04
N GLU A 80 -4.54 -22.64 3.81
CA GLU A 80 -5.32 -21.55 4.40
C GLU A 80 -4.48 -20.75 5.38
N LYS A 81 -4.48 -19.43 5.19
CA LYS A 81 -3.77 -18.46 6.02
C LYS A 81 -4.82 -17.65 6.77
N PRO A 82 -4.86 -17.68 8.13
CA PRO A 82 -5.71 -16.77 8.86
C PRO A 82 -5.38 -15.31 8.53
N LEU A 83 -6.43 -14.50 8.41
CA LEU A 83 -6.32 -13.06 8.26
C LEU A 83 -6.16 -12.45 9.65
N MET A 84 -4.99 -11.92 9.94
CA MET A 84 -4.65 -11.40 11.27
C MET A 84 -4.69 -9.87 11.30
N LEU A 85 -4.43 -9.19 10.18
CA LEU A 85 -4.33 -7.74 10.19
C LEU A 85 -5.69 -7.06 10.37
N GLY A 86 -6.74 -7.58 9.73
CA GLY A 86 -8.07 -6.99 9.77
C GLY A 86 -8.65 -6.81 11.17
N SER A 87 -8.33 -7.71 12.11
CA SER A 87 -8.80 -7.62 13.50
C SER A 87 -8.03 -6.60 14.34
N VAL A 88 -6.78 -6.31 13.99
CA VAL A 88 -5.90 -5.44 14.79
C VAL A 88 -5.60 -4.09 14.14
N ILE A 89 -5.92 -3.86 12.87
CA ILE A 89 -5.62 -2.60 12.17
C ILE A 89 -6.31 -1.38 12.81
N ASN A 90 -7.46 -1.62 13.45
CA ASN A 90 -8.22 -0.62 14.21
C ASN A 90 -7.84 -0.59 15.70
N SER A 91 -6.76 -1.26 16.11
CA SER A 91 -6.23 -1.18 17.48
C SER A 91 -5.40 0.08 17.71
N PRO A 92 -5.12 0.47 18.98
CA PRO A 92 -4.26 1.61 19.30
C PRO A 92 -2.88 1.55 18.64
N ARG A 93 -2.34 0.36 18.39
CA ARG A 93 -1.02 0.12 17.77
C ARG A 93 -0.85 0.86 16.44
N PHE A 94 -1.86 0.79 15.57
CA PHE A 94 -1.80 1.41 14.24
C PHE A 94 -2.55 2.74 14.14
N ARG A 95 -3.06 3.28 15.26
CA ARG A 95 -3.93 4.47 15.28
C ARG A 95 -3.31 5.67 14.55
N ARG A 96 -2.00 5.89 14.72
CA ARG A 96 -1.26 6.99 14.10
C ARG A 96 -1.35 6.96 12.57
N PHE A 97 -1.28 5.77 11.97
CA PHE A 97 -1.13 5.60 10.52
C PHE A 97 -2.45 5.39 9.79
N ARG A 98 -3.58 5.21 10.49
CA ARG A 98 -4.87 4.85 9.89
C ARG A 98 -5.31 5.76 8.76
N HIS A 99 -5.03 7.05 8.89
CA HIS A 99 -5.37 8.06 7.88
C HIS A 99 -4.61 7.86 6.55
N LYS A 100 -3.58 7.00 6.51
CA LYS A 100 -2.78 6.66 5.32
C LYS A 100 -2.91 5.19 4.91
N ILE A 101 -3.54 4.32 5.70
CA ILE A 101 -3.59 2.89 5.43
C ILE A 101 -4.85 2.52 4.64
N MET A 102 -4.66 1.90 3.47
CA MET A 102 -5.68 1.18 2.73
C MET A 102 -5.43 -0.32 2.88
N TYR A 103 -6.22 -0.98 3.72
CA TYR A 103 -6.18 -2.43 3.91
C TYR A 103 -7.15 -3.13 2.95
N SER A 104 -6.65 -4.13 2.24
CA SER A 104 -7.45 -4.96 1.33
C SER A 104 -7.16 -6.44 1.55
N VAL A 105 -8.18 -7.27 1.38
CA VAL A 105 -8.08 -8.73 1.47
C VAL A 105 -8.16 -9.32 0.08
N PHE A 106 -7.20 -10.19 -0.25
CA PHE A 106 -7.21 -10.98 -1.47
C PHE A 106 -7.56 -12.43 -1.16
N ASP A 107 -8.79 -12.80 -1.47
CA ASP A 107 -9.35 -14.15 -1.32
C ASP A 107 -9.61 -14.83 -2.67
N ASP A 108 -10.10 -16.08 -2.64
CA ASP A 108 -10.40 -16.84 -3.84
C ASP A 108 -11.49 -16.17 -4.72
N VAL A 109 -12.39 -15.39 -4.12
CA VAL A 109 -13.44 -14.63 -4.83
C VAL A 109 -12.83 -13.47 -5.61
N THR A 110 -11.95 -12.68 -4.98
CA THR A 110 -11.20 -11.63 -5.65
C THR A 110 -10.26 -12.21 -6.70
N HIS A 111 -9.60 -13.34 -6.45
CA HIS A 111 -8.77 -14.02 -7.43
C HIS A 111 -9.56 -14.37 -8.70
N GLY A 112 -10.73 -14.98 -8.57
CA GLY A 112 -11.60 -15.32 -9.71
C GLY A 112 -12.03 -14.11 -10.55
N ARG A 113 -12.12 -12.92 -9.96
CA ARG A 113 -12.46 -11.67 -10.68
C ARG A 113 -11.31 -11.11 -11.51
N TYR A 114 -10.05 -11.31 -11.09
CA TYR A 114 -8.87 -10.79 -11.79
C TYR A 114 -8.26 -11.76 -12.81
N GLN A 115 -8.71 -13.02 -12.87
CA GLN A 115 -8.28 -13.98 -13.91
C GLN A 115 -8.59 -13.51 -15.35
N GLY A 116 -9.53 -12.57 -15.52
CA GLY A 116 -9.87 -11.96 -16.80
C GLY A 116 -8.95 -10.83 -17.27
N PHE A 117 -7.98 -10.38 -16.45
CA PHE A 117 -7.05 -9.30 -16.80
C PHE A 117 -5.96 -9.83 -17.74
N LYS A 118 -6.33 -10.15 -18.98
CA LYS A 118 -5.34 -10.42 -20.03
C LYS A 118 -4.56 -9.12 -20.26
N SER A 119 -3.26 -9.13 -19.97
CA SER A 119 -2.36 -8.08 -20.44
C SER A 119 -2.54 -7.98 -21.95
N LYS A 120 -3.13 -6.87 -22.44
CA LYS A 120 -3.06 -6.53 -23.85
C LYS A 120 -1.56 -6.38 -24.13
N LYS A 121 -0.95 -7.40 -24.73
CA LYS A 121 0.28 -7.18 -25.48
C LYS A 121 -0.12 -6.25 -26.61
N GLU A 122 0.17 -4.96 -26.47
CA GLU A 122 0.17 -4.06 -27.62
C GLU A 122 1.17 -4.64 -28.61
N GLY A 123 0.64 -5.07 -29.75
CA GLY A 123 1.43 -5.58 -30.85
C GLY A 123 2.37 -4.49 -31.35
N LYS A 124 3.63 -4.87 -31.51
CA LYS A 124 4.57 -4.18 -32.39
C LYS A 124 4.49 -4.84 -33.76
#